data_AF-A0A1B3MQ39-F1
#
_entry.id   AF-A0A1B3MQ39-F1
#
_cell.length_a   1.000
_cell.length_b   1.000
_cell.length_c   1.000
_cell.angle_alpha   90.00
_cell.angle_beta   90.00
_cell.angle_gamma   90.00
#
_symmetry.space_group_name_H-M   'P 1'
#
loop_
_entity.id
_entity.type
_entity.pdbx_description
1 polymer ?
#
loop_
_entity_poly.entity_id
_entity_poly.type
_entity_poly.pdbx_seq_one_letter_code
_entity_poly.pdbx_strand_id
1 'polypeptide(L)'
;MSKDRPQELRDIVERIGQRPANPITRARQMVEQEVPVARRGPGWDRHWRELEAYLEVGVVWRDPAKTVCIDPAGPEDEAPQDKKRADPKTSP
;
A
#
# COMPACT_ATOMS: atom_id res chain seq x y z
N MET A 1 6.78 37.70 -4.58
CA MET A 1 7.73 36.91 -3.76
C MET A 1 7.07 35.58 -3.43
N SER A 2 7.44 34.47 -4.08
CA SER A 2 6.95 33.11 -3.79
C SER A 2 7.97 32.04 -4.22
N LYS A 3 9.27 32.40 -4.24
CA LYS A 3 10.34 31.49 -4.68
C LYS A 3 10.57 30.33 -3.70
N ASP A 4 10.01 30.41 -2.49
CA ASP A 4 10.23 29.45 -1.40
C ASP A 4 9.20 28.32 -1.33
N ARG A 5 8.01 28.47 -1.92
CA ARG A 5 6.96 27.43 -1.96
C ARG A 5 7.45 26.04 -2.43
N PRO A 6 8.23 25.92 -3.53
CA PRO A 6 8.71 24.61 -3.97
C PRO A 6 9.76 24.02 -3.01
N GLN A 7 10.51 24.84 -2.27
CA GLN A 7 11.45 24.38 -1.26
C GLN A 7 10.72 23.92 0.00
N GLU A 8 9.74 24.70 0.48
CA GLU A 8 8.87 24.34 1.60
C GLU A 8 8.17 22.99 1.39
N LEU A 9 7.70 22.73 0.17
CA LEU A 9 7.08 21.43 -0.15
C LEU A 9 8.08 20.27 -0.08
N ARG A 10 9.33 20.48 -0.54
CA ARG A 10 10.39 19.46 -0.45
C ARG A 10 10.72 19.18 1.01
N ASP A 11 10.86 20.22 1.82
CA ASP A 11 11.15 20.10 3.24
C ASP A 11 10.01 19.38 4.00
N ILE A 12 8.75 19.63 3.61
CA ILE A 12 7.59 18.91 4.17
C ILE A 12 7.63 17.42 3.81
N VAL A 13 7.87 17.09 2.53
CA VAL A 13 7.93 15.70 2.06
C VAL A 13 9.10 14.96 2.69
N GLU A 14 10.27 15.58 2.76
CA GLU A 14 11.45 15.02 3.42
C GLU A 14 11.18 14.74 4.90
N ARG A 15 10.59 15.71 5.61
CA ARG A 15 10.18 15.55 7.01
C ARG A 15 9.13 14.44 7.21
N ILE A 16 8.25 14.21 6.23
CA ILE A 16 7.31 13.08 6.27
C ILE A 16 8.04 11.76 6.03
N GLY A 17 8.98 11.72 5.08
CA GLY A 17 9.80 10.55 4.77
C GLY A 17 10.75 10.11 5.89
N GLN A 18 11.14 11.04 6.77
CA GLN A 18 11.97 10.75 7.96
C GLN A 18 11.19 10.11 9.13
N ARG A 19 9.85 10.08 9.08
CA ARG A 19 9.04 9.47 10.15
C ARG A 19 9.07 7.95 10.03
N PRO A 20 8.88 7.21 11.15
CA PRO A 20 8.68 5.77 11.09
C PRO A 20 7.61 5.43 10.05
N ALA A 21 7.96 4.63 9.06
CA ALA A 21 7.05 4.24 7.98
C ALA A 21 5.83 3.51 8.55
N ASN A 22 6.02 2.79 9.66
CA ASN A 22 4.93 2.16 10.39
C ASN A 22 4.20 3.20 11.28
N PRO A 23 2.94 3.53 10.98
CA PRO A 23 2.16 4.50 11.76
C PRO A 23 1.93 4.04 13.20
N ILE A 24 1.93 2.72 13.48
CA ILE A 24 1.78 2.17 14.83
C ILE A 24 3.01 2.46 15.66
N THR A 25 4.22 2.31 15.10
CA THR A 25 5.46 2.67 15.79
C THR A 25 5.49 4.15 16.17
N ARG A 26 4.98 5.02 15.28
CA ARG A 26 4.83 6.45 15.60
C ARG A 26 3.84 6.68 16.73
N ALA A 27 2.67 6.03 16.70
CA ALA A 27 1.66 6.15 17.75
C ALA A 27 2.23 5.66 19.10
N ARG A 28 2.92 4.52 19.11
CA ARG A 28 3.60 3.95 20.27
C ARG A 28 4.52 4.98 20.92
N GLN A 29 5.40 5.63 20.15
CA GLN A 29 6.33 6.63 20.68
C GLN A 29 5.61 7.81 21.36
N MET A 30 4.49 8.27 20.80
CA MET A 30 3.69 9.34 21.41
C MET A 30 3.06 8.87 22.73
N VAL A 31 2.45 7.69 22.74
CA VAL A 31 1.84 7.14 23.97
C VAL A 31 2.90 6.85 25.04
N GLU A 32 4.09 6.38 24.66
CA GLU A 32 5.16 6.10 25.61
C GLU A 32 5.69 7.36 26.31
N GLN A 33 5.56 8.54 25.70
CA GLN A 33 5.87 9.83 26.34
C GLN A 33 4.82 10.21 27.40
N GLU A 34 3.55 9.83 27.19
CA GLU A 34 2.46 10.12 28.12
C GLU A 34 2.30 9.05 29.22
N VAL A 35 2.60 7.80 28.89
CA VAL A 35 2.42 6.64 29.76
C VAL A 35 3.79 6.08 30.17
N PRO A 36 4.30 6.49 31.35
CA PRO A 36 5.57 5.97 31.88
C PRO A 36 5.45 4.50 32.23
N VAL A 37 6.60 3.81 32.30
CA VAL A 37 6.68 2.35 32.48
C VAL A 37 5.89 1.86 33.70
N ALA A 38 5.89 2.61 34.80
CA ALA A 38 5.15 2.26 36.02
C ALA A 38 3.62 2.16 35.83
N ARG A 39 3.07 2.74 34.75
CA ARG A 39 1.64 2.71 34.39
C ARG A 39 1.33 1.72 33.27
N ARG A 40 2.33 1.04 32.71
CA ARG A 40 2.15 0.07 31.64
C ARG A 40 1.72 -1.26 32.24
N GLY A 41 0.56 -1.74 31.84
CA GLY A 41 0.02 -3.02 32.28
C GLY A 41 0.75 -4.22 31.67
N PRO A 42 0.51 -5.43 32.19
CA PRO A 42 1.01 -6.67 31.59
C PRO A 42 0.53 -6.78 30.13
N GLY A 43 1.44 -7.11 29.22
CA GLY A 43 1.14 -7.24 27.80
C GLY A 43 1.23 -5.95 26.98
N TRP A 44 1.60 -4.81 27.59
CA TRP A 44 1.78 -3.53 26.88
C TRP A 44 2.67 -3.66 25.64
N ASP A 45 3.90 -4.15 25.81
CA ASP A 45 4.86 -4.29 24.71
C ASP A 45 4.41 -5.33 23.68
N ARG A 46 3.78 -6.41 24.13
CA ARG A 46 3.24 -7.45 23.24
C ARG A 46 2.14 -6.89 22.34
N HIS A 47 1.21 -6.11 22.91
CA HIS A 47 0.13 -5.48 22.16
C HIS A 47 0.65 -4.55 21.06
N TRP A 48 1.60 -3.68 21.40
CA TRP A 48 2.22 -2.79 20.41
C TRP A 48 2.93 -3.57 19.29
N ARG A 49 3.68 -4.62 19.64
CA ARG A 49 4.38 -5.45 18.64
C ARG A 49 3.42 -6.20 17.71
N GLU A 50 2.29 -6.68 18.22
CA GLU A 50 1.26 -7.32 17.39
C GLU A 50 0.67 -6.34 16.37
N LEU A 51 0.37 -5.11 16.80
CA LEU A 51 -0.11 -4.05 15.89
C LEU A 51 0.94 -3.66 14.84
N GLU A 52 2.21 -3.57 15.24
CA GLU A 52 3.30 -3.29 14.30
C GLU A 52 3.41 -4.39 13.24
N ALA A 53 3.34 -5.66 13.65
CA ALA A 53 3.42 -6.82 12.75
C ALA A 53 2.26 -6.87 11.75
N TYR A 54 1.04 -6.48 12.13
CA TYR A 54 -0.09 -6.44 11.19
C TYR A 54 0.14 -5.50 10.01
N LEU A 55 0.92 -4.44 10.16
CA LEU A 55 1.23 -3.53 9.06
C LEU A 55 2.47 -3.91 8.26
N GLU A 56 3.40 -4.67 8.84
CA GLU A 56 4.50 -5.27 8.08
C GLU A 56 3.97 -6.27 7.03
N VAL A 57 2.84 -6.93 7.31
CA VAL A 57 2.14 -7.82 6.36
C VAL A 57 1.30 -7.00 5.38
N GLY A 58 1.93 -6.15 4.57
CA GLY A 58 1.37 -5.62 3.31
C GLY A 58 -0.10 -5.18 3.31
N VAL A 59 -0.61 -4.59 4.40
CA VAL A 59 -2.02 -4.20 4.49
C VAL A 59 -2.24 -2.95 3.65
N VAL A 60 -2.79 -3.14 2.45
CA VAL A 60 -3.25 -2.05 1.60
C VAL A 60 -4.59 -1.56 2.13
N TRP A 61 -4.59 -0.41 2.80
CA TRP A 61 -5.82 0.33 3.07
C TRP A 61 -6.39 0.83 1.74
N ARG A 62 -7.38 0.11 1.22
CA ARG A 62 -8.18 0.61 0.08
C ARG A 62 -9.10 1.70 0.60
N ASP A 63 -8.87 2.91 0.14
CA ASP A 63 -9.82 4.00 0.29
C ASP A 63 -11.08 3.66 -0.53
N PRO A 64 -12.26 3.46 0.10
CA PRO A 64 -13.49 3.14 -0.63
C PRO A 64 -13.91 4.24 -1.61
N ALA A 65 -13.39 5.47 -1.46
CA ALA A 65 -13.64 6.58 -2.37
C ALA A 65 -12.70 6.61 -3.60
N LYS A 66 -11.63 5.81 -3.63
CA LYS A 66 -10.67 5.71 -4.75
C LYS A 66 -10.78 4.41 -5.53
N THR A 67 -11.98 3.88 -5.69
CA THR A 67 -12.26 2.92 -6.78
C THR A 67 -12.37 3.68 -8.10
N VAL A 68 -11.26 4.31 -8.54
CA VAL A 68 -11.13 4.69 -9.95
C VAL A 68 -10.88 3.39 -10.70
N CYS A 69 -11.79 3.11 -11.63
CA CYS A 69 -11.76 2.00 -12.55
C CYS A 69 -10.33 1.80 -13.08
N ILE A 70 -9.69 0.71 -12.67
CA ILE A 70 -8.61 0.15 -13.48
C ILE A 70 -9.36 -0.50 -14.64
N ASP A 71 -9.44 0.20 -15.77
CA ASP A 71 -9.88 -0.39 -17.03
C ASP A 71 -8.98 -1.59 -17.34
N PRO A 72 -9.51 -2.81 -17.52
CA PRO A 72 -8.72 -3.95 -17.98
C PRO A 72 -8.56 -3.87 -19.51
N ALA A 73 -7.88 -2.84 -20.01
CA ALA A 73 -7.62 -2.67 -21.43
C ALA A 73 -6.12 -2.45 -21.72
N GLY A 74 -5.47 -3.57 -22.09
CA GLY A 74 -4.22 -3.66 -22.88
C GLY A 74 -2.95 -4.01 -22.08
N PRO A 75 -2.05 -4.87 -22.59
CA PRO A 75 -1.72 -5.06 -24.02
C PRO A 75 -1.88 -6.51 -24.54
N GLU A 76 -2.44 -6.64 -25.75
CA GLU A 76 -1.97 -7.53 -26.85
C GLU A 76 -1.14 -8.77 -26.49
N ASP A 77 -1.81 -9.92 -26.34
CA ASP A 77 -1.19 -11.24 -26.44
C ASP A 77 -1.61 -11.87 -27.78
N GLU A 78 -0.65 -11.92 -28.69
CA GLU A 78 -0.74 -12.46 -30.04
C GLU A 78 -0.88 -13.99 -29.98
N ALA A 79 -2.09 -14.51 -30.17
CA ALA A 79 -2.32 -15.95 -30.28
C ALA A 79 -2.34 -16.41 -31.76
N PRO A 80 -1.63 -17.50 -32.14
CA PRO A 80 -1.38 -17.86 -33.53
C PRO A 80 -2.63 -18.30 -34.29
N GLN A 81 -2.80 -17.81 -35.53
CA GLN A 81 -3.84 -18.29 -36.43
C GLN A 81 -3.54 -19.72 -36.89
N ASP A 82 -4.25 -20.68 -36.30
CA ASP A 82 -4.25 -22.07 -36.72
C ASP A 82 -5.02 -22.19 -38.06
N LYS A 83 -4.24 -22.40 -39.12
CA LYS A 83 -4.73 -22.60 -40.49
C LYS A 83 -5.22 -24.05 -40.64
N LYS A 84 -6.32 -24.18 -41.39
CA LYS A 84 -6.89 -25.41 -41.99
C LYS A 84 -7.95 -26.12 -41.14
N ARG A 85 -9.19 -25.68 -41.32
CA ARG A 85 -10.33 -26.59 -41.32
C ARG A 85 -10.64 -26.94 -42.77
N ALA A 86 -10.12 -28.08 -43.23
CA ALA A 86 -10.50 -28.65 -44.51
C ALA A 86 -11.82 -29.38 -44.33
N ASP A 87 -12.84 -29.01 -45.11
CA ASP A 87 -14.08 -29.77 -45.24
C ASP A 87 -13.80 -31.11 -45.93
N PRO A 88 -14.19 -32.27 -45.37
CA PRO A 88 -14.40 -33.46 -46.16
C PRO A 88 -15.85 -33.45 -46.66
N LYS A 89 -16.03 -33.25 -47.97
CA LYS A 89 -17.27 -33.63 -48.66
C LYS A 89 -17.48 -35.13 -48.44
N THR A 90 -18.57 -35.50 -47.79
CA THR A 90 -19.14 -36.85 -47.87
C THR A 90 -20.33 -36.77 -48.82
N SER A 91 -20.16 -37.28 -50.04
CA SER A 91 -21.25 -37.66 -50.95
C SER A 91 -21.42 -39.18 -50.87
N PRO A 92 -22.64 -39.71 -50.73
CA PRO A 92 -23.00 -41.03 -51.24
C PRO A 92 -23.19 -41.02 -52.76
#